data_AF-A0A3N9NDN6-F1
#
_entry.id   AF-A0A3N9NDN6-F1
#
_cell.length_a   1.000
_cell.length_b   1.000
_cell.length_c   1.000
_cell.angle_alpha   90.00
_cell.angle_beta   90.00
_cell.angle_gamma   90.00
#
_symmetry.space_group_name_H-M   'P 1'
#
loop_
_entity.id
_entity.type
_entity.pdbx_description
1 polymer ?
#
loop_
_entity_poly.entity_id
_entity_poly.type
_entity_poly.pdbx_seq_one_letter_code
_entity_poly.pdbx_strand_id
1 'polypeptide(L)'
;MNLKQIPKKPLFIFLGFIGLILIILAALPIKLIQHTTNDPSYCNDCHPEFVQMWQQSEMHPDSITCKACHVQGWNPAPVSFEAEPAMTLPNCERCHEEQKTRTEVVRKLIKISHKIHLEDLKQRNLELNCQDCHWTVAHDNGQPPTNRPTMVNCYSASCHPIENETCKLCHFTERFFAAEQNQM
;
A
#
# COMPACT_ATOMS: atom_id res chain seq x y z
N MET A 1 -60.21 -29.79 27.32
CA MET A 1 -58.80 -29.38 27.56
C MET A 1 -58.63 -27.97 27.03
N ASN A 2 -58.41 -27.00 27.92
CA ASN A 2 -58.38 -25.58 27.58
C ASN A 2 -56.93 -25.16 27.30
N LEU A 3 -56.60 -24.90 26.03
CA LEU A 3 -55.27 -24.45 25.61
C LEU A 3 -55.09 -22.99 26.05
N LYS A 4 -54.41 -22.81 27.18
CA LYS A 4 -54.05 -21.51 27.76
C LYS A 4 -53.28 -20.69 26.72
N GLN A 5 -53.85 -19.57 26.28
CA GLN A 5 -53.22 -18.64 25.34
C GLN A 5 -51.91 -18.12 25.93
N ILE A 6 -50.79 -18.53 25.36
CA ILE A 6 -49.45 -18.05 25.76
C ILE A 6 -49.35 -16.57 25.34
N PRO A 7 -49.04 -15.65 26.27
CA PRO A 7 -48.92 -14.23 25.94
C PRO A 7 -47.77 -14.04 24.93
N LYS A 8 -48.06 -13.40 23.78
CA LYS A 8 -47.09 -13.26 22.68
C LYS A 8 -45.90 -12.35 23.02
N LYS A 9 -46.06 -11.42 23.96
CA LYS A 9 -45.04 -10.41 24.33
C LYS A 9 -43.73 -10.99 24.92
N PRO A 10 -43.74 -11.92 25.91
CA PRO A 10 -42.51 -12.55 26.40
C PRO A 10 -41.83 -13.44 25.34
N LEU A 11 -42.58 -14.03 24.40
CA LEU A 11 -42.03 -14.84 23.32
C LEU A 11 -41.21 -13.98 22.33
N PHE A 12 -41.69 -12.79 21.97
CA PHE A 12 -40.95 -11.86 21.10
C PHE A 12 -39.67 -11.33 21.77
N ILE A 13 -39.70 -11.06 23.08
CA ILE A 13 -38.51 -10.64 23.85
C ILE A 13 -37.48 -11.77 23.88
N PHE A 14 -37.92 -13.00 24.14
CA PHE A 14 -37.05 -14.18 24.15
C PHE A 14 -36.43 -14.46 22.78
N LEU A 15 -37.22 -14.41 21.70
CA LEU A 15 -36.72 -14.53 20.33
C LEU A 15 -35.74 -13.41 19.96
N GLY A 16 -36.00 -12.17 20.40
CA GLY A 16 -35.07 -11.05 20.23
C GLY A 16 -33.72 -11.28 20.94
N PHE A 17 -33.76 -11.81 22.16
CA PHE A 17 -32.54 -12.18 22.92
C PHE A 17 -31.76 -13.30 22.24
N ILE A 18 -32.44 -14.36 21.77
CA ILE A 18 -31.81 -15.43 21.00
C ILE A 18 -31.17 -14.87 19.73
N GLY A 19 -31.88 -14.01 19.00
CA GLY A 19 -31.36 -13.35 17.80
C GLY A 19 -30.10 -12.55 18.08
N LEU A 20 -30.07 -11.76 19.16
CA LEU A 20 -28.90 -11.01 19.58
C LEU A 20 -27.71 -11.92 19.92
N ILE A 21 -27.95 -13.00 20.67
CA ILE A 21 -26.93 -13.99 21.02
C ILE A 21 -26.34 -14.63 19.75
N LEU A 22 -27.19 -15.01 18.78
CA LEU A 22 -26.74 -15.59 17.52
C LEU A 22 -25.90 -14.60 16.70
N ILE A 23 -26.26 -13.31 16.67
CA ILE A 23 -25.46 -12.28 16.00
C ILE A 23 -24.10 -12.13 16.66
N ILE A 24 -24.03 -12.10 17.99
CA ILE A 24 -22.76 -11.99 18.72
C ILE A 24 -21.89 -13.23 18.46
N LEU A 25 -22.47 -14.43 18.52
CA LEU A 25 -21.77 -15.68 18.24
C LEU A 25 -21.25 -15.76 16.80
N ALA A 26 -21.97 -15.17 15.83
CA ALA A 26 -21.51 -15.08 14.46
C ALA A 26 -20.43 -14.01 14.25
N ALA A 27 -20.48 -12.89 14.99
CA ALA A 27 -19.52 -11.79 14.86
C ALA A 27 -18.15 -12.10 15.51
N LEU A 28 -18.14 -12.86 16.61
CA LEU A 28 -16.92 -13.24 17.33
C LEU A 28 -15.83 -13.90 16.45
N PRO A 29 -16.12 -14.99 15.69
CA PRO A 29 -15.11 -15.63 14.85
C PRO A 29 -14.60 -14.71 13.73
N ILE A 30 -15.47 -13.87 13.16
CA ILE A 30 -15.07 -12.88 12.13
C ILE A 30 -14.08 -11.89 12.73
N LYS A 31 -14.38 -11.35 13.91
CA LYS A 31 -13.52 -10.38 14.59
C LYS A 31 -12.19 -11.01 15.01
N LEU A 32 -12.20 -12.28 15.45
CA LEU A 32 -10.99 -13.01 15.79
C LEU A 32 -10.08 -13.21 14.56
N ILE A 33 -10.66 -13.65 13.43
CA ILE A 33 -9.92 -13.79 12.16
C ILE A 33 -9.33 -12.44 11.75
N GLN A 34 -10.11 -11.36 11.83
CA GLN A 34 -9.61 -10.03 11.48
C GLN A 34 -8.46 -9.59 12.38
N HIS A 35 -8.56 -9.83 13.70
CA HIS A 35 -7.50 -9.50 14.65
C HIS A 35 -6.22 -10.28 14.34
N THR A 36 -6.31 -11.60 14.13
CA THR A 36 -5.13 -12.44 13.89
C THR A 36 -4.51 -12.27 12.50
N THR A 37 -5.18 -11.55 11.58
CA THR A 37 -4.71 -11.37 10.18
C THR A 37 -4.42 -9.93 9.78
N ASN A 38 -5.01 -8.93 10.45
CA ASN A 38 -4.90 -7.53 10.06
C ASN A 38 -4.55 -6.56 11.21
N ASP A 39 -4.45 -7.03 12.46
CA ASP A 39 -4.13 -6.17 13.59
C ASP A 39 -2.61 -6.16 13.86
N PRO A 40 -1.93 -5.01 13.71
CA PRO A 40 -0.50 -4.89 14.00
C PRO A 40 -0.12 -5.25 15.43
N SER A 41 -1.03 -5.08 16.39
CA SER A 41 -0.76 -5.43 17.78
C SER A 41 -0.58 -6.93 17.96
N TYR A 42 -1.40 -7.75 17.30
CA TYR A 42 -1.31 -9.21 17.39
C TYR A 42 0.03 -9.72 16.86
N CYS A 43 0.53 -9.13 15.77
CA CYS A 43 1.78 -9.58 15.17
C CYS A 43 3.01 -9.00 15.84
N ASN A 44 2.93 -7.81 16.42
CA ASN A 44 4.00 -7.21 17.23
C ASN A 44 4.47 -8.13 18.37
N ASP A 45 3.57 -8.93 18.94
CA ASP A 45 3.92 -9.85 20.02
C ASP A 45 4.96 -10.90 19.61
N CYS A 46 4.99 -11.28 18.32
CA CYS A 46 5.93 -12.26 17.76
C CYS A 46 6.96 -11.64 16.81
N HIS A 47 6.64 -10.52 16.15
CA HIS A 47 7.40 -9.87 15.07
C HIS A 47 7.64 -8.37 15.35
N PRO A 48 8.23 -8.01 16.50
CA PRO A 48 8.40 -6.60 16.90
C PRO A 48 9.28 -5.80 15.93
N GLU A 49 10.22 -6.43 15.25
CA GLU A 49 11.12 -5.81 14.28
C GLU A 49 10.40 -5.35 13.00
N PHE A 50 9.24 -5.93 12.69
CA PHE A 50 8.50 -5.64 11.46
C PHE A 50 7.38 -4.63 11.65
N VAL A 51 7.09 -4.21 12.89
CA VAL A 51 5.94 -3.33 13.20
C VAL A 51 5.93 -2.03 12.42
N GLN A 52 7.10 -1.46 12.11
CA GLN A 52 7.18 -0.27 11.28
C GLN A 52 6.66 -0.51 9.86
N MET A 53 6.87 -1.72 9.30
CA MET A 53 6.33 -2.10 8.00
C MET A 53 4.81 -2.26 8.01
N TRP A 54 4.17 -2.32 9.17
CA TRP A 54 2.73 -2.45 9.30
C TRP A 54 2.02 -1.09 9.35
N GLN A 55 2.82 -0.01 9.34
CA GLN A 55 2.28 1.34 9.24
C GLN A 55 1.62 1.52 7.88
N GLN A 56 0.45 2.15 7.92
CA GLN A 56 -0.24 2.50 6.71
C GLN A 56 0.53 3.61 5.97
N SER A 57 0.64 3.49 4.66
CA SER A 57 1.22 4.54 3.83
C SER A 57 0.41 5.82 3.93
N GLU A 58 1.06 6.95 4.19
CA GLU A 58 0.40 8.27 4.16
C GLU A 58 -0.04 8.69 2.74
N MET A 59 0.45 8.01 1.70
CA MET A 59 0.13 8.31 0.30
C MET A 59 -1.06 7.52 -0.24
N HIS A 60 -1.44 6.43 0.44
CA HIS A 60 -2.60 5.63 0.08
C HIS A 60 -3.75 5.90 1.05
N PRO A 61 -5.00 5.94 0.56
CA PRO A 61 -6.16 6.11 1.45
C PRO A 61 -6.33 4.89 2.37
N ASP A 62 -7.00 5.08 3.50
CA ASP A 62 -7.30 4.05 4.51
C ASP A 62 -8.01 2.80 3.99
N SER A 63 -8.61 2.88 2.80
CA SER A 63 -9.21 1.73 2.13
C SER A 63 -8.18 0.73 1.58
N ILE A 64 -6.91 1.14 1.41
CA ILE A 64 -5.83 0.29 0.93
C ILE A 64 -5.16 -0.37 2.14
N THR A 65 -5.46 -1.65 2.34
CA THR A 65 -4.89 -2.47 3.42
C THR A 65 -3.85 -3.46 2.88
N CYS A 66 -3.17 -4.20 3.77
CA CYS A 66 -2.11 -5.15 3.41
C CYS A 66 -2.51 -6.12 2.29
N LYS A 67 -3.77 -6.60 2.32
CA LYS A 67 -4.33 -7.51 1.31
C LYS A 67 -4.41 -6.91 -0.09
N ALA A 68 -4.46 -5.59 -0.22
CA ALA A 68 -4.53 -4.93 -1.52
C ALA A 68 -3.25 -5.14 -2.33
N CYS A 69 -2.12 -5.36 -1.64
CA CYS A 69 -0.79 -5.53 -2.23
C CYS A 69 -0.26 -6.97 -2.10
N HIS A 70 -0.50 -7.62 -0.96
CA HIS A 70 0.15 -8.88 -0.59
C HIS A 70 -0.72 -10.13 -0.78
N VAL A 71 -1.92 -9.99 -1.34
CA VAL A 71 -2.86 -11.10 -1.57
C VAL A 71 -3.30 -11.10 -3.03
N GLN A 72 -3.37 -12.28 -3.63
CA GLN A 72 -3.86 -12.44 -4.98
C GLN A 72 -5.39 -12.36 -5.03
N GLY A 73 -5.92 -11.44 -5.84
CA GLY A 73 -7.35 -11.31 -6.07
C GLY A 73 -8.14 -10.85 -4.83
N TRP A 74 -9.46 -10.99 -4.90
CA TRP A 74 -10.33 -10.69 -3.76
C TRP A 74 -10.46 -11.94 -2.88
N ASN A 75 -9.85 -11.91 -1.70
CA ASN A 75 -10.06 -12.91 -0.66
C ASN A 75 -10.44 -12.19 0.66
N PRO A 76 -11.64 -12.43 1.21
CA PRO A 76 -12.05 -11.83 2.47
C PRO A 76 -11.30 -12.40 3.69
N ALA A 77 -10.68 -13.57 3.57
CA ALA A 77 -9.92 -14.24 4.62
C ALA A 77 -8.67 -14.92 4.04
N PRO A 78 -7.64 -14.15 3.64
CA PRO A 78 -6.40 -14.71 3.13
C PRO A 78 -5.71 -15.54 4.19
N VAL A 79 -5.27 -16.74 3.80
CA VAL A 79 -4.50 -17.66 4.65
C VAL A 79 -2.99 -17.39 4.57
N SER A 80 -2.56 -16.63 3.58
CA SER A 80 -1.17 -16.25 3.36
C SER A 80 -1.07 -14.83 2.79
N PHE A 81 0.05 -14.19 3.09
CA PHE A 81 0.48 -12.93 2.50
C PHE A 81 1.83 -13.18 1.83
N GLU A 82 1.99 -12.68 0.61
CA GLU A 82 3.22 -12.84 -0.16
C GLU A 82 3.80 -11.46 -0.47
N ALA A 83 5.11 -11.29 -0.21
CA ALA A 83 5.84 -10.05 -0.45
C ALA A 83 6.71 -10.11 -1.72
N GLU A 84 6.72 -11.24 -2.43
CA GLU A 84 7.50 -11.39 -3.64
C GLU A 84 6.99 -10.45 -4.76
N PRO A 85 7.88 -9.91 -5.60
CA PRO A 85 7.50 -9.04 -6.71
C PRO A 85 6.43 -9.65 -7.63
N ALA A 86 6.43 -10.97 -7.80
CA ALA A 86 5.42 -11.70 -8.58
C ALA A 86 3.99 -11.50 -8.03
N MET A 87 3.83 -11.29 -6.71
CA MET A 87 2.56 -10.98 -6.07
C MET A 87 2.26 -9.48 -6.08
N THR A 88 3.23 -8.67 -5.65
CA THR A 88 3.00 -7.26 -5.35
C THR A 88 2.97 -6.38 -6.60
N LEU A 89 3.72 -6.72 -7.66
CA LEU A 89 3.82 -5.90 -8.87
C LEU A 89 2.48 -5.82 -9.63
N PRO A 90 1.78 -6.94 -9.95
CA PRO A 90 0.48 -6.87 -10.62
C PRO A 90 -0.57 -6.11 -9.79
N ASN A 91 -0.47 -6.17 -8.46
CA ASN A 91 -1.37 -5.50 -7.55
C ASN A 91 -1.20 -3.97 -7.55
N CYS A 92 0.04 -3.46 -7.72
CA CYS A 92 0.27 -2.03 -7.96
C CYS A 92 -0.39 -1.58 -9.27
N GLU A 93 -0.21 -2.36 -10.34
CA GLU A 93 -0.70 -2.03 -11.68
C GLU A 93 -2.22 -1.99 -11.76
N ARG A 94 -2.93 -2.78 -10.94
CA ARG A 94 -4.39 -2.74 -10.86
C ARG A 94 -4.96 -1.36 -10.51
N CYS A 95 -4.23 -0.57 -9.74
CA CYS A 95 -4.61 0.80 -9.38
C CYS A 95 -3.82 1.88 -10.15
N HIS A 96 -2.68 1.51 -10.73
CA HIS A 96 -1.74 2.45 -11.36
C HIS A 96 -1.38 2.10 -12.82
N GLU A 97 -2.28 1.44 -13.54
CA GLU A 97 -2.07 0.98 -14.93
C GLU A 97 -1.59 2.11 -15.85
N GLU A 98 -2.22 3.29 -15.74
CA GLU A 98 -1.93 4.50 -16.51
C GLU A 98 -0.51 5.05 -16.28
N GLN A 99 0.16 4.68 -15.19
CA GLN A 99 1.49 5.22 -14.88
C GLN A 99 2.57 4.64 -15.79
N LYS A 100 2.36 3.45 -16.38
CA LYS A 100 3.32 2.79 -17.28
C LYS A 100 3.65 3.63 -18.51
N THR A 101 2.64 4.25 -19.10
CA THR A 101 2.76 5.01 -20.35
C THR A 101 3.02 6.49 -20.13
N ARG A 102 3.13 6.91 -18.86
CA ARG A 102 3.32 8.31 -18.51
C ARG A 102 4.69 8.78 -18.94
N THR A 103 4.70 9.67 -19.93
CA THR A 103 5.91 10.19 -20.55
C THR A 103 6.69 11.11 -19.61
N GLU A 104 6.02 11.83 -18.71
CA GLU A 104 6.68 12.71 -17.75
C GLU A 104 5.93 12.76 -16.41
N VAL A 105 6.69 12.58 -15.33
CA VAL A 105 6.29 12.91 -13.97
C VAL A 105 7.18 14.06 -13.50
N VAL A 106 6.61 15.26 -13.44
CA VAL A 106 7.28 16.45 -12.88
C VAL A 106 6.83 16.63 -11.44
N ARG A 107 7.77 16.52 -10.50
CA ARG A 107 7.49 16.76 -9.08
C ARG A 107 8.56 17.67 -8.50
N LYS A 108 8.17 18.93 -8.23
CA LYS A 108 8.93 20.01 -7.57
C LYS A 108 10.33 20.31 -8.13
N LEU A 109 11.25 19.34 -8.08
CA LEU A 109 12.66 19.46 -8.44
C LEU A 109 13.18 18.30 -9.31
N ILE A 110 12.41 17.23 -9.50
CA ILE A 110 12.84 16.01 -10.21
C ILE A 110 11.88 15.70 -11.37
N LYS A 111 12.44 15.32 -12.53
CA LYS A 111 11.70 14.85 -13.71
C LYS A 111 12.15 13.44 -14.05
N ILE A 112 11.20 12.51 -14.06
CA ILE A 112 11.43 11.11 -14.46
C ILE A 112 10.34 10.70 -15.47
N SER A 113 10.74 9.91 -16.46
CA SER A 113 9.84 9.33 -17.46
C SER A 113 9.69 7.83 -17.20
N HIS A 114 8.48 7.36 -16.88
CA HIS A 114 8.25 5.92 -16.73
C HIS A 114 8.42 5.19 -18.05
N LYS A 115 8.04 5.82 -19.17
CA LYS A 115 8.25 5.26 -20.52
C LYS A 115 9.72 4.91 -20.77
N ILE A 116 10.63 5.84 -20.48
CA ILE A 116 12.07 5.58 -20.69
C ILE A 116 12.52 4.38 -19.83
N HIS A 117 12.15 4.37 -18.54
CA HIS A 117 12.66 3.39 -17.59
C HIS A 117 12.02 2.00 -17.71
N LEU A 118 10.75 1.92 -18.11
CA LEU A 118 10.01 0.66 -18.22
C LEU A 118 10.03 0.08 -19.65
N GLU A 119 10.06 0.92 -20.69
CA GLU A 119 9.98 0.48 -22.09
C GLU A 119 11.31 0.65 -22.83
N ASP A 120 11.92 1.84 -22.82
CA ASP A 120 13.09 2.11 -23.67
C ASP A 120 14.37 1.43 -23.14
N LEU A 121 14.54 1.32 -21.82
CA LEU A 121 15.68 0.60 -21.22
C LEU A 121 15.60 -0.92 -21.45
N LYS A 122 14.40 -1.48 -21.60
CA LYS A 122 14.24 -2.90 -21.96
C LYS A 122 14.91 -3.22 -23.29
N GLN A 123 14.88 -2.28 -24.24
CA GLN A 123 15.59 -2.41 -25.53
C GLN A 123 17.13 -2.42 -25.37
N ARG A 124 17.63 -1.93 -24.24
CA ARG A 124 19.05 -1.92 -23.87
C ARG A 124 19.42 -3.06 -22.93
N ASN A 125 18.58 -4.09 -22.84
CA ASN A 125 18.77 -5.26 -22.00
C ASN A 125 18.77 -4.95 -20.49
N LEU A 126 18.09 -3.88 -20.09
CA LEU A 126 17.88 -3.48 -18.70
C LEU A 126 16.37 -3.41 -18.44
N GLU A 127 15.83 -4.43 -17.79
CA GLU A 127 14.41 -4.51 -17.48
C GLU A 127 14.17 -3.98 -16.06
N LEU A 128 13.47 -2.85 -15.97
CA LEU A 128 13.05 -2.27 -14.69
C LEU A 128 11.55 -2.44 -14.51
N ASN A 129 11.12 -2.52 -13.26
CA ASN A 129 9.74 -2.58 -12.82
C ASN A 129 9.46 -1.51 -11.75
N CYS A 130 8.19 -1.40 -11.33
CA CYS A 130 7.79 -0.38 -10.38
C CYS A 130 8.56 -0.49 -9.05
N GLN A 131 8.83 -1.70 -8.56
CA GLN A 131 9.44 -1.93 -7.25
C GLN A 131 10.93 -1.63 -7.22
N ASP A 132 11.62 -1.73 -8.36
CA ASP A 132 13.05 -1.35 -8.44
C ASP A 132 13.26 0.12 -8.01
N CYS A 133 12.25 0.97 -8.25
CA CYS A 133 12.23 2.34 -7.74
C CYS A 133 11.35 2.52 -6.49
N HIS A 134 10.22 1.84 -6.40
CA HIS A 134 9.16 2.08 -5.39
C HIS A 134 9.08 1.04 -4.26
N TRP A 135 10.12 0.25 -4.04
CA TRP A 135 10.17 -0.83 -3.05
C TRP A 135 9.70 -0.46 -1.63
N THR A 136 9.96 0.78 -1.15
CA THR A 136 9.54 1.23 0.19
C THR A 136 8.32 2.13 0.21
N VAL A 137 7.54 2.29 -0.87
CA VAL A 137 6.46 3.30 -0.90
C VAL A 137 5.44 3.13 0.23
N ALA A 138 5.12 1.89 0.63
CA ALA A 138 4.21 1.63 1.75
C ALA A 138 4.93 1.37 3.09
N HIS A 139 6.26 1.25 3.06
CA HIS A 139 7.09 0.86 4.21
C HIS A 139 8.25 1.84 4.39
N ASP A 140 8.02 3.12 4.09
CA ASP A 140 9.06 4.15 4.19
C ASP A 140 9.30 4.47 5.66
N ASN A 141 10.45 4.03 6.17
CA ASN A 141 10.86 4.26 7.55
C ASN A 141 11.48 5.66 7.78
N GLY A 142 11.45 6.53 6.76
CA GLY A 142 11.89 7.92 6.86
C GLY A 142 11.14 8.70 7.95
N GLN A 143 11.79 9.73 8.50
CA GLN A 143 11.22 10.63 9.50
C GLN A 143 11.39 12.08 9.03
N PRO A 144 10.36 12.73 8.42
CA PRO A 144 9.03 12.18 8.13
C PRO A 144 9.02 11.18 6.95
N PRO A 145 8.05 10.26 6.88
CA PRO A 145 7.93 9.35 5.75
C PRO A 145 7.61 10.15 4.48
N THR A 146 8.35 9.88 3.41
CA THR A 146 8.17 10.55 2.12
C THR A 146 7.35 9.70 1.15
N ASN A 147 7.33 8.37 1.37
CA ASN A 147 6.67 7.36 0.56
C ASN A 147 7.08 7.49 -0.93
N ARG A 148 8.36 7.78 -1.17
CA ARG A 148 8.94 8.03 -2.50
C ARG A 148 10.13 7.12 -2.75
N PRO A 149 10.46 6.86 -4.03
CA PRO A 149 11.77 6.31 -4.38
C PRO A 149 12.86 7.14 -3.72
N THR A 150 13.78 6.45 -3.05
CA THR A 150 14.96 7.10 -2.49
C THR A 150 16.08 7.13 -3.53
N MET A 151 17.06 8.00 -3.35
CA MET A 151 18.21 8.08 -4.27
C MET A 151 18.98 6.77 -4.38
N VAL A 152 18.98 5.93 -3.32
CA VAL A 152 19.65 4.61 -3.37
C VAL A 152 19.06 3.74 -4.48
N ASN A 153 17.77 3.89 -4.78
CA ASN A 153 17.11 3.13 -5.83
C ASN A 153 17.52 3.61 -7.22
N CYS A 154 17.90 4.89 -7.38
CA CYS A 154 18.44 5.40 -8.64
C CYS A 154 19.84 4.84 -8.94
N TYR A 155 20.63 4.58 -7.90
CA TYR A 155 21.96 3.96 -8.02
C TYR A 155 21.88 2.42 -8.00
N SER A 156 20.73 1.87 -7.65
CA SER A 156 20.49 0.43 -7.66
C SER A 156 20.48 -0.09 -9.10
N ALA A 157 20.80 -1.37 -9.28
CA ALA A 157 20.80 -2.06 -10.58
C ALA A 157 21.78 -1.51 -11.63
N SER A 158 22.91 -0.90 -11.23
CA SER A 158 23.97 -0.44 -12.15
C SER A 158 23.51 0.61 -13.17
N CYS A 159 22.36 1.26 -12.94
CA CYS A 159 21.73 2.15 -13.90
C CYS A 159 22.46 3.50 -14.00
N HIS A 160 22.93 4.03 -12.87
CA HIS A 160 23.59 5.32 -12.79
C HIS A 160 24.86 5.25 -11.93
N PRO A 161 26.00 5.79 -12.42
CA PRO A 161 27.17 5.98 -11.58
C PRO A 161 26.87 7.05 -10.52
N ILE A 162 27.46 6.88 -9.33
CA ILE A 162 27.40 7.87 -8.26
C ILE A 162 28.37 9.01 -8.63
N GLU A 163 27.91 9.91 -9.49
CA GLU A 163 28.67 11.08 -9.95
C GLU A 163 27.82 12.35 -9.81
N ASN A 164 28.44 13.46 -9.39
CA ASN A 164 27.71 14.70 -9.08
C ASN A 164 27.11 15.39 -10.32
N GLU A 165 27.65 15.15 -11.52
CA GLU A 165 27.19 15.78 -12.76
C GLU A 165 25.88 15.16 -13.28
N THR A 166 25.66 13.85 -13.05
CA THR A 166 24.48 13.14 -13.56
C THR A 166 23.20 13.51 -12.81
N CYS A 167 23.30 14.02 -11.58
CA CYS A 167 22.18 14.52 -10.79
C CYS A 167 21.35 15.59 -11.54
N LYS A 168 22.02 16.46 -12.32
CA LYS A 168 21.38 17.55 -13.07
C LYS A 168 20.49 17.09 -14.23
N LEU A 169 20.66 15.85 -14.69
CA LEU A 169 19.83 15.28 -15.77
C LEU A 169 18.36 15.17 -15.34
N CYS A 170 18.13 14.95 -14.04
CA CYS A 170 16.80 14.80 -13.47
C CYS A 170 16.46 15.97 -12.53
N HIS A 171 17.44 16.57 -11.86
CA HIS A 171 17.26 17.69 -10.93
C HIS A 171 17.44 19.06 -11.60
N PHE A 172 16.37 19.83 -11.69
CA PHE A 172 16.36 21.15 -12.35
C PHE A 172 16.48 22.30 -11.35
N THR A 173 17.63 22.40 -10.67
CA THR A 173 17.87 23.43 -9.63
C THR A 173 18.15 24.84 -10.15
N GLU A 174 18.28 25.08 -11.46
CA GLU A 174 18.67 26.41 -11.96
C GLU A 174 17.52 27.42 -12.24
N ARG A 175 16.23 27.04 -12.13
CA ARG A 175 15.12 27.95 -12.50
C ARG A 175 14.20 28.42 -11.38
N PHE A 176 14.23 27.84 -10.19
CA PHE A 176 13.28 28.21 -9.13
C PHE A 176 13.72 29.42 -8.28
N PHE A 177 15.02 29.69 -8.15
CA PHE A 177 15.50 30.86 -7.39
C PHE A 177 15.51 32.18 -8.19
N ALA A 178 15.48 32.12 -9.53
CA ALA A 178 15.44 33.31 -10.38
C ALA A 178 14.02 33.88 -10.57
N ALA A 179 12.98 33.08 -10.34
CA ALA A 179 11.58 33.50 -10.51
C ALA A 179 11.02 34.23 -9.27
N GLU A 180 11.57 33.96 -8.09
CA GLU A 180 11.10 34.56 -6.82
C GLU A 180 11.78 35.92 -6.52
N GLN A 181 12.92 36.22 -7.16
CA GLN A 181 13.60 37.51 -7.04
C GLN A 181 13.08 38.59 -8.01
N ASN A 182 12.19 38.24 -8.95
CA ASN A 182 11.58 39.18 -9.91
C ASN A 182 10.11 39.51 -9.57
N GLN A 183 9.67 39.24 -8.34
CA GLN A 183 8.32 39.57 -7.84
C GLN A 183 8.34 40.43 -6.56
N MET A 184 9.43 41.15 -6.28
CA MET A 184 9.48 42.23 -5.29
C MET A 184 9.86 43.56 -5.94
#